data_AF-A0A9D8D5P4-F1
#
_entry.id   AF-A0A9D8D5P4-F1
#
_cell.length_a   1.000
_cell.length_b   1.000
_cell.length_c   1.000
_cell.angle_alpha   90.00
_cell.angle_beta   90.00
_cell.angle_gamma   90.00
#
_symmetry.space_group_name_H-M   'P 1'
#
loop_
_entity.id
_entity.type
_entity.pdbx_description
1 polymer ?
#
loop_
_entity_poly.entity_id
_entity_poly.type
_entity_poly.pdbx_seq_one_letter_code
_entity_poly.pdbx_strand_id
1 'polypeptide(L)'
;MLPFLLLIKVWQRFIAPGLTPRCKYHPSCSQYTYESIEHFHFFGLALGAWRIIRCNPLSHGGVDYPPKTLKIGPFMLSNKEIESVVR
;
A
#
# COMPACT_ATOMS: atom_id res chain seq x y z
N MET A 1 -10.31 -9.62 7.94
CA MET A 1 -9.34 -8.50 7.85
C MET A 1 -9.94 -7.10 7.77
N LEU A 2 -11.28 -6.93 7.73
CA LEU A 2 -11.92 -5.60 7.68
C LEU A 2 -11.57 -4.56 8.76
N PRO A 3 -11.34 -4.87 10.06
CA PRO A 3 -11.15 -3.82 11.07
C PRO A 3 -9.87 -2.99 10.85
N PHE A 4 -8.83 -3.59 10.26
CA PHE A 4 -7.56 -2.89 10.00
C PHE A 4 -7.70 -1.86 8.87
N LEU A 5 -8.47 -2.18 7.83
CA LEU A 5 -8.81 -1.26 6.73
C LEU A 5 -9.70 -0.11 7.20
N LEU A 6 -10.61 -0.38 8.15
CA LEU A 6 -11.42 0.65 8.81
C LEU A 6 -10.55 1.63 9.60
N LEU A 7 -9.58 1.16 10.39
CA LEU A 7 -8.62 2.03 11.09
C LEU A 7 -7.84 2.93 10.11
N ILE A 8 -7.37 2.39 8.99
CA ILE A 8 -6.66 3.16 7.96
C ILE A 8 -7.58 4.22 7.32
N LYS A 9 -8.82 3.87 6.97
CA LYS A 9 -9.80 4.82 6.41
C LYS A 9 -10.21 5.91 7.40
N VAL A 10 -10.37 5.59 8.68
CA VAL A 10 -10.62 6.59 9.74
C VAL A 10 -9.42 7.53 9.88
N TRP A 11 -8.19 6.99 9.93
CA TRP A 11 -6.98 7.82 9.97
C TRP A 11 -6.84 8.73 8.74
N GLN A 12 -7.10 8.20 7.54
CA GLN A 12 -7.14 9.00 6.30
C GLN A 12 -8.24 10.07 6.32
N ARG A 13 -9.42 9.79 6.88
CA ARG A 13 -10.56 10.72 6.87
C ARG A 13 -10.44 11.84 7.91
N PHE A 14 -9.95 11.53 9.10
CA PHE A 14 -9.94 12.46 10.24
C PHE A 14 -8.58 13.11 10.50
N ILE A 15 -7.47 12.44 10.19
CA ILE A 15 -6.12 12.94 10.50
C ILE A 15 -5.42 13.47 9.25
N ALA A 16 -5.51 12.81 8.09
CA ALA A 16 -4.81 13.27 6.88
C ALA A 16 -5.18 14.71 6.40
N PRO A 17 -6.42 15.21 6.46
CA PRO A 17 -6.72 16.57 5.95
C PRO A 17 -6.19 17.71 6.83
N GLY A 18 -5.81 17.43 8.09
CA GLY A 18 -5.16 18.41 8.98
C GLY A 18 -3.62 18.40 8.89
N LEU A 19 -3.04 17.56 8.02
CA LEU A 19 -1.60 17.34 7.90
C LEU A 19 -1.11 17.82 6.53
N THR A 20 0.05 18.47 6.52
CA THR A 20 0.80 18.69 5.27
C THR A 20 1.14 17.33 4.62
N PRO A 21 1.31 17.27 3.28
CA PRO A 21 1.63 16.02 2.58
C PRO A 21 3.03 15.51 2.97
N ARG A 22 3.10 14.72 4.05
CA ARG A 22 4.34 14.12 4.57
C ARG A 22 4.85 12.93 3.74
N CYS A 23 4.03 12.39 2.84
CA CYS A 23 4.45 11.31 1.94
C CYS A 23 5.26 11.87 0.78
N LYS A 24 6.55 11.53 0.73
CA LYS A 24 7.45 11.88 -0.39
C LYS A 24 7.19 11.06 -1.66
N TYR A 25 6.36 10.02 -1.55
CA TYR A 25 5.96 9.15 -2.65
C TYR A 25 4.48 9.31 -3.01
N HIS A 26 4.17 9.19 -4.30
CA HIS A 26 2.81 9.12 -4.84
C HIS A 26 2.52 7.72 -5.40
N PRO A 27 1.34 7.11 -5.13
CA PRO A 27 0.34 7.53 -4.14
C PRO A 27 0.90 7.50 -2.70
N SER A 28 0.19 8.13 -1.77
CA SER A 28 0.62 8.25 -0.37
C SER A 28 0.88 6.89 0.29
N CYS A 29 1.72 6.84 1.32
CA CYS A 29 2.05 5.57 1.98
C CYS A 29 0.82 4.87 2.59
N SER A 30 -0.19 5.62 3.05
CA SER A 30 -1.46 5.03 3.52
C SER A 30 -2.29 4.47 2.38
N GLN A 31 -2.34 5.13 1.21
CA GLN A 31 -3.04 4.63 0.03
C GLN A 31 -2.36 3.38 -0.55
N TYR A 32 -1.03 3.41 -0.68
CA TYR A 32 -0.24 2.24 -1.08
C TYR A 32 -0.46 1.05 -0.12
N THR A 33 -0.50 1.31 1.18
CA THR A 33 -0.76 0.28 2.19
C THR A 33 -2.20 -0.25 2.09
N TYR A 34 -3.19 0.61 1.82
CA TYR A 34 -4.57 0.21 1.60
C TYR A 34 -4.70 -0.74 0.39
N GLU A 35 -4.24 -0.34 -0.80
CA GLU A 35 -4.24 -1.19 -2.00
C GLU A 35 -3.47 -2.49 -1.76
N SER A 36 -2.27 -2.41 -1.16
CA SER A 36 -1.45 -3.59 -0.90
C SER A 36 -2.15 -4.58 0.03
N ILE A 37 -2.84 -4.11 1.07
CA ILE A 37 -3.62 -4.94 2.00
C ILE A 37 -4.88 -5.52 1.34
N GLU A 38 -5.55 -4.74 0.49
CA GLU A 38 -6.73 -5.16 -0.27
C GLU A 38 -6.41 -6.30 -1.25
N HIS A 39 -5.26 -6.23 -1.93
CA HIS A 39 -4.82 -7.26 -2.88
C HIS A 39 -4.04 -8.44 -2.23
N PHE A 40 -3.16 -8.18 -1.27
CA PHE A 40 -2.18 -9.16 -0.75
C PHE A 40 -2.30 -9.45 0.74
N HIS A 41 -3.35 -8.97 1.41
CA HIS A 41 -3.66 -9.26 2.81
C HIS A 41 -2.46 -8.97 3.74
N PHE A 42 -1.94 -9.97 4.44
CA PHE A 42 -0.80 -9.82 5.37
C PHE A 42 0.49 -9.38 4.67
N PHE A 43 0.76 -9.86 3.45
CA PHE A 43 1.93 -9.42 2.68
C PHE A 43 1.81 -7.95 2.28
N GLY A 44 0.58 -7.49 2.05
CA GLY A 44 0.26 -6.09 1.81
C GLY A 44 0.68 -5.16 2.95
N LEU A 45 0.50 -5.62 4.18
CA LEU A 45 0.88 -4.89 5.39
C LEU A 45 2.41 -4.79 5.51
N ALA A 46 3.14 -5.87 5.16
CA ALA A 46 4.60 -5.85 5.12
C ALA A 46 5.15 -4.89 4.03
N LEU A 47 4.57 -4.89 2.83
CA LEU A 47 4.91 -3.94 1.76
C LEU A 47 4.68 -2.48 2.17
N GLY A 48 3.51 -2.21 2.79
CA GLY A 48 3.16 -0.89 3.31
C GLY A 48 4.12 -0.42 4.39
N ALA A 49 4.39 -1.26 5.40
CA ALA A 49 5.33 -0.96 6.47
C ALA A 49 6.75 -0.69 5.95
N TRP A 50 7.24 -1.51 5.01
CA TRP A 50 8.55 -1.32 4.37
C TRP A 50 8.64 0.00 3.59
N ARG A 51 7.54 0.44 2.96
CA ARG A 51 7.48 1.76 2.30
C ARG A 51 7.41 2.92 3.29
N ILE A 52 6.70 2.77 4.42
CA ILE A 52 6.65 3.79 5.49
C ILE A 52 8.06 4.04 6.06
N ILE A 53 8.83 2.98 6.33
CA ILE A 53 10.22 3.08 6.82
C ILE A 53 11.13 3.82 5.81
N ARG A 54 10.94 3.58 4.52
CA ARG A 54 11.68 4.27 3.43
C ARG A 54 11.17 5.70 3.16
N CYS A 55 9.98 6.08 3.63
CA CYS A 55 9.40 7.41 3.44
C CYS A 55 9.88 8.41 4.51
N ASN A 56 11.21 8.60 4.59
CA ASN A 56 11.86 9.56 5.48
C ASN A 56 12.27 10.85 4.71
N PRO A 57 12.72 11.92 5.39
CA PRO A 57 13.09 13.17 4.72
C PRO A 57 14.22 13.03 3.68
N LEU A 58 15.16 12.09 3.87
CA LEU A 58 16.30 11.88 2.98
C LEU A 58 15.87 11.27 1.63
N SER A 59 14.99 10.26 1.62
CA SER A 59 14.18 9.88 0.44
C SER A 59 14.96 9.16 -0.69
N HIS A 60 14.90 9.57 -1.97
CA HIS A 60 14.54 10.88 -2.52
C HIS A 60 13.04 11.21 -2.72
N GLY A 61 12.13 10.23 -2.80
CA GLY A 61 10.72 10.41 -3.19
C GLY A 61 10.45 10.03 -4.65
N GLY A 62 9.22 10.20 -5.12
CA GLY A 62 8.84 9.92 -6.52
C GLY A 62 7.47 9.23 -6.69
N VAL A 63 7.20 8.72 -7.88
CA VAL A 63 5.98 7.94 -8.17
C VAL A 63 6.32 6.45 -8.10
N ASP A 64 5.64 5.72 -7.21
CA ASP A 64 5.86 4.28 -6.98
C ASP A 64 4.48 3.68 -6.66
N TYR A 65 3.99 2.75 -7.48
CA TYR A 65 2.66 2.12 -7.30
C TYR A 65 2.81 0.73 -6.68
N PRO A 66 1.81 0.21 -5.94
CA PRO A 66 1.88 -1.15 -5.44
C PRO A 66 1.92 -2.16 -6.61
N PRO A 67 2.69 -3.25 -6.47
CA PRO A 67 2.79 -4.26 -7.51
C PRO A 67 1.42 -4.92 -7.73
N LYS A 68 1.06 -5.22 -8.98
CA LYS A 68 -0.20 -5.90 -9.33
C LYS A 68 -0.21 -7.40 -9.01
N THR A 69 0.96 -7.99 -8.77
CA THR A 69 1.13 -9.42 -8.50
C THR A 69 2.34 -9.60 -7.59
N LEU A 70 2.25 -10.47 -6.58
CA LEU A 70 3.39 -10.85 -5.74
C LEU A 70 3.76 -12.32 -5.93
N LYS A 71 5.06 -12.55 -6.16
CA LYS A 71 5.69 -13.87 -6.16
C LYS A 71 6.52 -14.01 -4.90
N ILE A 72 6.16 -14.94 -4.02
CA ILE A 72 6.86 -15.24 -2.76
C ILE A 72 7.18 -16.74 -2.78
N GLY A 73 8.41 -17.07 -3.17
CA GLY A 73 8.83 -18.45 -3.37
C GLY A 73 7.95 -19.17 -4.42
N PRO A 74 7.44 -20.38 -4.13
CA PRO A 74 6.55 -21.10 -5.04
C PRO A 74 5.11 -20.55 -5.08
N PHE A 75 4.77 -19.57 -4.22
CA PHE A 75 3.41 -19.07 -4.09
C PHE A 75 3.22 -17.75 -4.85
N MET A 76 2.26 -17.73 -5.77
CA MET A 76 1.93 -16.59 -6.60
C MET A 76 0.58 -16.00 -6.13
N LEU A 77 0.65 -14.87 -5.43
CA LEU A 77 -0.53 -14.11 -5.03
C LEU A 77 -0.89 -13.14 -6.15
N SER A 78 -1.95 -13.49 -6.88
CA SER A 78 -2.64 -12.60 -7.81
C SER A 78 -4.08 -12.42 -7.33
N ASN A 79 -4.61 -11.20 -7.41
CA ASN A 79 -6.05 -11.02 -7.24
C ASN A 79 -6.77 -11.53 -8.51
N LYS A 80 -7.97 -12.10 -8.34
CA LYS A 80 -8.68 -12.84 -9.40
C LYS A 80 -9.09 -11.95 -10.59
N GLU A 81 -9.20 -10.65 -10.37
CA GLU A 81 -9.44 -9.61 -11.40
C GLU A 81 -8.24 -9.30 -12.29
N ILE A 82 -7.02 -9.75 -11.95
CA ILE A 82 -5.81 -9.47 -12.73
C ILE A 82 -5.39 -10.66 -13.61
N GLU A 83 -5.81 -11.89 -13.27
CA GLU A 83 -5.62 -13.06 -14.15
C GLU A 83 -6.33 -12.91 -15.51
N SER A 84 -7.42 -12.13 -15.58
CA SER A 84 -8.14 -11.83 -16.83
C SER A 84 -7.48 -10.75 -17.70
N VAL A 85 -6.45 -10.05 -17.19
CA VAL A 85 -5.72 -8.98 -17.92
C VAL A 85 -4.33 -9.45 -18.37
N VAL A 86 -3.85 -10.58 -17.85
CA VAL A 86 -2.53 -11.17 -18.16
C VAL A 86 -2.65 -12.43 -19.04
N ARG A 87 -3.84 -12.69 -19.60
CA ARG A 87 -4.11 -13.72 -20.62
C ARG A 87 -4.41 -13.06 -21.97
#